data_AF-A0A944HX57-F1
#
_entry.id   AF-A0A944HX57-F1
#
_cell.length_a   1.000
_cell.length_b   1.000
_cell.length_c   1.000
_cell.angle_alpha   90.00
_cell.angle_beta   90.00
_cell.angle_gamma   90.00
#
_symmetry.space_group_name_H-M   'P 1'
#
loop_
_entity.id
_entity.type
_entity.pdbx_description
1 polymer ?
#
loop_
_entity_poly.entity_id
_entity_poly.type
_entity_poly.pdbx_seq_one_letter_code
_entity_poly.pdbx_strand_id
1 'polypeptide(L)'
;MTEYPNVEPVWARITCWLEKNAPVSHQSLLPPATDEEVRTDEEQLRQWLGHGFPDELKVLWRVCGGVECVEVEADEEGELRSDMFLPGGVFLSPRQAAAIRLSFNWPDVDWGRAWVAWLGEDQEGALMGRYVDASGGPGGGGEGQWSAHSGPEMAAPEFSSVGSYLEGVAEALESGSAPFVSQRWPELPGVVKGCLVWEHPDSPAVDGWESFHPVS
;
A
#
# COMPACT_ATOMS: atom_id res chain seq x y z
N MET A 1 -4.95 -26.43 0.01
CA MET A 1 -4.09 -25.26 -0.23
C MET A 1 -5.02 -24.14 -0.59
N THR A 2 -5.05 -23.07 0.19
CA THR A 2 -5.84 -21.88 -0.15
C THR A 2 -5.08 -21.16 -1.26
N GLU A 3 -5.69 -21.03 -2.44
CA GLU A 3 -5.14 -20.22 -3.52
C GLU A 3 -5.53 -18.76 -3.25
N TYR A 4 -4.53 -17.88 -3.12
CA TYR A 4 -4.74 -16.44 -2.98
C TYR A 4 -4.74 -15.77 -4.36
N PRO A 5 -5.37 -14.59 -4.52
CA PRO A 5 -5.30 -13.85 -5.77
C PRO A 5 -3.84 -13.57 -6.16
N ASN A 6 -3.50 -13.79 -7.42
CA ASN A 6 -2.18 -13.45 -7.93
C ASN A 6 -2.04 -11.93 -8.04
N VAL A 7 -0.98 -11.38 -7.46
CA VAL A 7 -0.71 -9.96 -7.42
C VAL A 7 -0.61 -9.32 -8.82
N GLU A 8 0.05 -9.98 -9.78
CA GLU A 8 0.29 -9.39 -11.12
C GLU A 8 -1.01 -9.04 -11.89
N PRO A 9 -1.97 -9.96 -12.10
CA PRO A 9 -3.18 -9.64 -12.85
C PRO A 9 -4.08 -8.64 -12.10
N VAL A 10 -4.09 -8.67 -10.77
CA VAL A 10 -4.89 -7.74 -9.96
C VAL A 10 -4.29 -6.34 -10.00
N TRP A 11 -2.97 -6.22 -9.89
CA TRP A 11 -2.26 -4.97 -10.07
C TRP A 11 -2.53 -4.36 -11.45
N ALA A 12 -2.50 -5.17 -12.51
CA ALA A 12 -2.80 -4.73 -13.87
C ALA A 12 -4.22 -4.17 -14.03
N ARG A 13 -5.21 -4.69 -13.28
CA ARG A 13 -6.58 -4.13 -13.26
C ARG A 13 -6.58 -2.73 -12.65
N ILE A 14 -5.95 -2.57 -11.49
CA ILE A 14 -5.84 -1.29 -10.80
C ILE A 14 -5.14 -0.25 -11.70
N THR A 15 -3.97 -0.59 -12.26
CA THR A 15 -3.23 0.37 -13.09
C THR A 15 -3.95 0.70 -14.40
N CYS A 16 -4.62 -0.25 -15.03
CA CYS A 16 -5.46 0.03 -16.21
C CYS A 16 -6.66 0.93 -15.86
N TRP A 17 -7.21 0.80 -14.66
CA TRP A 17 -8.24 1.71 -14.17
C TRP A 17 -7.69 3.11 -13.92
N LEU A 18 -6.52 3.22 -13.28
CA LEU A 18 -5.85 4.50 -13.02
C LEU A 18 -5.52 5.23 -14.33
N GLU A 19 -4.97 4.52 -15.32
CA GLU A 19 -4.63 5.10 -16.63
C GLU A 19 -5.84 5.81 -17.28
N LYS A 20 -7.03 5.23 -17.13
CA LYS A 20 -8.26 5.72 -17.73
C LYS A 20 -8.95 6.81 -16.92
N ASN A 21 -8.97 6.66 -15.60
CA ASN A 21 -9.84 7.44 -14.72
C ASN A 21 -9.07 8.42 -13.83
N ALA A 22 -7.85 8.07 -13.40
CA ALA A 22 -7.00 8.87 -12.52
C ALA A 22 -5.57 8.99 -13.10
N PRO A 23 -5.41 9.66 -14.25
CA PRO A 23 -4.15 9.66 -14.99
C PRO A 23 -2.97 10.30 -14.25
N VAL A 24 -3.21 11.19 -13.28
CA VAL A 24 -2.15 11.80 -12.46
C VAL A 24 -1.64 10.79 -11.42
N SER A 25 -2.54 10.02 -10.80
CA SER A 25 -2.13 8.88 -9.95
C SER A 25 -1.48 7.76 -10.76
N HIS A 26 -1.88 7.54 -12.02
CA HIS A 26 -1.17 6.60 -12.88
C HIS A 26 0.27 7.06 -13.17
N GLN A 27 0.50 8.37 -13.32
CA GLN A 27 1.83 8.93 -13.57
C GLN A 27 2.77 8.81 -12.37
N SER A 28 2.25 8.65 -11.14
CA SER A 28 3.06 8.46 -9.94
C SER A 28 3.69 7.07 -9.85
N LEU A 29 3.29 6.12 -10.71
CA LEU A 29 3.81 4.76 -10.71
C LEU A 29 5.27 4.73 -11.18
N LEU A 30 6.16 4.17 -10.36
CA LEU A 30 7.54 3.95 -10.76
C LEU A 30 7.65 2.73 -11.69
N PRO A 31 8.68 2.70 -12.57
CA PRO A 31 9.03 1.50 -13.31
C PRO A 31 9.26 0.29 -12.38
N PRO A 32 9.18 -0.95 -12.90
CA PRO A 32 9.59 -2.15 -12.18
C PRO A 32 10.95 -2.01 -11.49
N ALA A 33 11.02 -2.46 -10.23
CA ALA A 33 12.29 -2.65 -9.55
C ALA A 33 13.07 -3.78 -10.21
N THR A 34 14.37 -3.59 -10.34
CA THR A 34 15.28 -4.61 -10.83
C THR A 34 15.47 -5.73 -9.79
N ASP A 35 15.80 -6.93 -10.27
CA ASP A 35 16.14 -8.04 -9.36
C ASP A 35 17.33 -7.71 -8.45
N GLU A 36 18.25 -6.84 -8.90
CA GLU A 36 19.39 -6.40 -8.10
C GLU A 36 18.98 -5.48 -6.96
N GLU A 37 18.08 -4.52 -7.19
CA GLU A 37 17.54 -3.64 -6.14
C GLU A 37 16.81 -4.47 -5.08
N VAL A 38 15.87 -5.33 -5.50
CA VAL A 38 15.11 -6.19 -4.58
C VAL A 38 16.04 -7.08 -3.77
N ARG A 39 17.04 -7.70 -4.40
CA ARG A 39 18.01 -8.56 -3.72
C ARG A 39 18.86 -7.78 -2.72
N THR A 40 19.35 -6.60 -3.11
CA THR A 40 20.23 -5.78 -2.26
C THR A 40 19.52 -5.36 -0.98
N ASP A 41 18.27 -4.89 -1.09
CA ASP A 41 17.50 -4.48 0.08
C ASP A 41 17.03 -5.67 0.93
N GLU A 42 16.70 -6.81 0.29
CA GLU A 42 16.39 -8.06 0.99
C GLU A 42 17.58 -8.58 1.82
N GLU A 43 18.79 -8.52 1.27
CA GLU A 43 20.02 -8.93 1.95
C GLU A 43 20.26 -8.11 3.23
N GLN A 44 19.94 -6.81 3.22
CA GLN A 44 20.02 -5.97 4.41
C GLN A 44 19.06 -6.44 5.51
N LEU A 45 17.80 -6.75 5.17
CA LEU A 45 16.85 -7.28 6.16
C LEU A 45 17.32 -8.62 6.73
N ARG A 46 17.81 -9.52 5.88
CA ARG A 46 18.30 -10.82 6.33
C ARG A 46 19.50 -10.67 7.28
N GLN A 47 20.41 -9.77 6.95
CA GLN A 47 21.60 -9.52 7.77
C GLN A 47 21.24 -8.99 9.17
N TRP A 48 20.33 -8.03 9.26
CA TRP A 48 20.07 -7.31 10.50
C TRP A 48 18.90 -7.86 11.33
N LEU A 49 17.96 -8.54 10.70
CA LEU A 49 16.69 -8.96 11.31
C LEU A 49 16.41 -10.46 11.14
N GLY A 50 17.20 -11.18 10.35
CA GLY A 50 17.09 -12.62 10.18
C GLY A 50 15.96 -13.09 9.26
N HIS A 51 15.27 -12.18 8.56
CA HIS A 51 14.24 -12.52 7.57
C HIS A 51 14.38 -11.69 6.29
N GLY A 52 13.83 -12.20 5.18
CA GLY A 52 13.83 -11.51 3.89
C GLY A 52 12.50 -10.81 3.59
N PHE A 53 12.35 -10.40 2.33
CA PHE A 53 11.09 -9.90 1.82
C PHE A 53 10.11 -11.05 1.53
N PRO A 54 8.82 -10.88 1.86
CA PRO A 54 7.75 -11.75 1.40
C PRO A 54 7.73 -11.91 -0.12
N ASP A 55 7.40 -13.12 -0.60
CA ASP A 55 7.42 -13.42 -2.04
C ASP A 55 6.45 -12.57 -2.85
N GLU A 56 5.26 -12.28 -2.31
CA GLU A 56 4.26 -11.43 -2.98
C GLU A 56 4.76 -10.00 -3.21
N LEU A 57 5.48 -9.41 -2.25
CA LEU A 57 6.06 -8.07 -2.41
C LEU A 57 7.15 -8.07 -3.48
N LYS A 58 7.98 -9.11 -3.54
CA LYS A 58 8.98 -9.24 -4.61
C LYS A 58 8.34 -9.38 -6.00
N VAL A 59 7.18 -10.03 -6.10
CA VAL A 59 6.41 -10.09 -7.36
C VAL A 59 5.83 -8.72 -7.68
N LEU A 60 5.21 -8.03 -6.71
CA LEU A 60 4.66 -6.70 -6.90
C LEU A 60 5.73 -5.69 -7.34
N TRP A 61 6.89 -5.68 -6.70
CA TRP A 61 7.97 -4.76 -7.03
C TRP A 61 8.53 -4.95 -8.44
N ARG A 62 8.46 -6.18 -8.99
CA ARG A 62 8.83 -6.47 -10.37
C ARG A 62 7.82 -6.00 -11.40
N VAL A 63 6.62 -5.59 -10.99
CA VAL A 63 5.65 -4.95 -11.88
C VAL A 63 5.51 -3.45 -11.61
N CYS A 64 5.85 -2.98 -10.41
CA CYS A 64 5.93 -1.57 -10.07
C CYS A 64 6.88 -1.34 -8.88
N GLY A 65 7.94 -0.55 -9.05
CA GLY A 65 9.00 -0.35 -8.05
C GLY A 65 8.62 0.56 -6.88
N GLY A 66 7.34 0.89 -6.71
CA GLY A 66 6.85 1.89 -5.76
C GLY A 66 6.19 3.07 -6.48
N VAL A 67 6.01 4.19 -5.77
CA VAL A 67 5.43 5.41 -6.34
C VAL A 67 6.25 6.65 -5.96
N GLU A 68 6.15 7.70 -6.76
CA GLU A 68 6.72 9.02 -6.52
C GLU A 68 5.64 10.10 -6.73
N CYS A 69 5.50 11.03 -5.79
CA CYS A 69 4.48 12.07 -5.89
C CYS A 69 4.76 13.00 -7.07
N VAL A 70 3.80 13.09 -7.98
CA VAL A 70 3.77 14.04 -9.10
C VAL A 70 2.96 15.27 -8.68
N GLU A 71 3.46 16.46 -9.03
CA GLU A 71 2.78 17.73 -8.80
C GLU A 71 1.41 17.76 -9.51
N VAL A 72 0.38 18.16 -8.77
CA VAL A 72 -0.98 18.27 -9.29
C VAL A 72 -1.23 19.71 -9.71
N GLU A 73 -1.43 19.93 -11.01
CA GLU A 73 -1.70 21.27 -11.54
C GLU A 73 -2.97 21.86 -10.90
N ALA A 74 -2.91 23.15 -10.54
CA ALA A 74 -3.99 23.91 -9.90
C ALA A 74 -4.43 23.38 -8.52
N ASP A 75 -3.60 22.57 -7.84
CA ASP A 75 -3.74 22.25 -6.42
C ASP A 75 -2.94 23.23 -5.54
N GLU A 76 -3.46 24.46 -5.41
CA GLU A 76 -2.76 25.54 -4.69
C GLU A 76 -2.60 25.25 -3.18
N GLU A 77 -3.46 24.41 -2.62
CA GLU A 77 -3.46 24.04 -1.20
C GLU A 77 -2.61 22.80 -0.91
N GLY A 78 -2.19 22.06 -1.94
CA GLY A 78 -1.35 20.86 -1.82
C GLY A 78 -2.04 19.68 -1.11
N GLU A 79 -3.37 19.65 -1.19
CA GLU A 79 -4.21 18.64 -0.54
C GLU A 79 -4.17 17.30 -1.30
N LEU A 80 -3.90 17.35 -2.61
CA LEU A 80 -3.92 16.17 -3.47
C LEU A 80 -2.57 15.47 -3.50
N ARG A 81 -2.61 14.19 -3.19
CA ARG A 81 -1.45 13.30 -3.18
C ARG A 81 -1.62 12.26 -4.26
N SER A 82 -0.95 12.48 -5.39
CA SER A 82 -1.02 11.58 -6.55
C SER A 82 -0.53 10.17 -6.24
N ASP A 83 0.35 10.03 -5.26
CA ASP A 83 0.97 8.79 -4.79
C ASP A 83 0.19 8.03 -3.71
N MET A 84 -0.90 8.60 -3.17
CA MET A 84 -1.74 7.97 -2.13
C MET A 84 -3.03 7.36 -2.69
N PHE A 85 -2.93 6.66 -3.82
CA PHE A 85 -4.08 6.04 -4.46
C PHE A 85 -4.46 4.66 -3.89
N LEU A 86 -3.68 4.10 -2.96
CA LEU A 86 -4.02 2.86 -2.25
C LEU A 86 -4.54 3.19 -0.84
N PRO A 87 -5.64 2.53 -0.37
CA PRO A 87 -6.12 2.71 1.00
C PRO A 87 -5.06 2.37 2.05
N GLY A 88 -4.73 3.33 2.92
CA GLY A 88 -3.77 3.13 4.01
C GLY A 88 -2.30 3.39 3.65
N GLY A 89 -2.01 4.00 2.50
CA GLY A 89 -0.74 4.71 2.31
C GLY A 89 -0.12 4.66 0.92
N VAL A 90 1.07 5.23 0.82
CA VAL A 90 1.93 5.29 -0.35
C VAL A 90 2.60 3.94 -0.58
N PHE A 91 2.62 3.46 -1.82
CA PHE A 91 3.31 2.21 -2.17
C PHE A 91 4.84 2.36 -2.16
N LEU A 92 5.47 1.70 -1.18
CA LEU A 92 6.90 1.83 -0.92
C LEU A 92 7.73 1.00 -1.89
N SER A 93 8.86 1.56 -2.32
CA SER A 93 9.93 0.82 -2.99
C SER A 93 10.60 -0.22 -2.06
N PRO A 94 11.33 -1.21 -2.59
CA PRO A 94 12.08 -2.17 -1.77
C PRO A 94 13.00 -1.48 -0.75
N ARG A 95 13.69 -0.42 -1.19
CA ARG A 95 14.60 0.36 -0.35
C ARG A 95 13.88 1.08 0.78
N GLN A 96 12.75 1.72 0.50
CA GLN A 96 11.95 2.42 1.52
C GLN A 96 11.36 1.44 2.53
N ALA A 97 10.79 0.32 2.06
CA ALA A 97 10.29 -0.77 2.90
C ALA A 97 11.37 -1.31 3.85
N ALA A 98 12.58 -1.55 3.34
CA ALA A 98 13.70 -2.00 4.14
C ALA A 98 14.16 -0.93 5.14
N ALA A 99 14.30 0.32 4.69
CA ALA A 99 14.73 1.44 5.52
C ALA A 99 13.79 1.68 6.72
N ILE A 100 12.47 1.65 6.50
CA ILE A 100 11.48 1.78 7.58
C ILE A 100 11.68 0.66 8.60
N ARG A 101 11.72 -0.60 8.15
CA ARG A 101 11.85 -1.72 9.08
C ARG A 101 13.18 -1.69 9.86
N LEU A 102 14.27 -1.28 9.22
CA LEU A 102 15.60 -1.16 9.85
C LEU A 102 15.67 0.00 10.85
N SER A 103 14.91 1.08 10.62
CA SER A 103 14.86 2.24 11.52
C SER A 103 14.33 1.86 12.92
N PHE A 104 13.54 0.80 13.01
CA PHE A 104 12.97 0.26 14.26
C PHE A 104 13.70 -0.99 14.80
N ASN A 105 14.96 -1.22 14.40
CA ASN A 105 15.78 -2.31 14.94
C ASN A 105 16.44 -1.91 16.27
N TRP A 106 15.64 -1.67 17.31
CA TRP A 106 16.15 -1.28 18.63
C TRP A 106 16.32 -2.49 19.56
N PRO A 107 17.39 -2.57 20.39
CA PRO A 107 17.73 -3.76 21.19
C PRO A 107 16.65 -4.29 22.15
N ASP A 108 15.67 -3.46 22.53
CA ASP A 108 14.65 -3.78 23.52
C ASP A 108 13.21 -3.68 22.97
N VAL A 109 13.06 -3.59 21.65
CA VAL A 109 11.75 -3.47 20.99
C VAL A 109 11.40 -4.76 20.26
N ASP A 110 10.37 -5.43 20.77
CA ASP A 110 9.78 -6.60 20.13
C ASP A 110 8.49 -6.19 19.40
N TRP A 111 8.49 -6.38 18.09
CA TRP A 111 7.30 -6.19 17.23
C TRP A 111 6.37 -7.41 17.24
N GLY A 112 6.74 -8.48 17.95
CA GLY A 112 5.97 -9.71 18.11
C GLY A 112 5.96 -10.62 16.87
N ARG A 113 6.54 -10.19 15.75
CA ARG A 113 6.68 -10.97 14.50
C ARG A 113 7.72 -10.36 13.55
N ALA A 114 8.15 -11.15 12.58
CA ALA A 114 8.84 -10.64 11.40
C ALA A 114 7.84 -9.96 10.47
N TRP A 115 8.19 -8.79 9.93
CA TRP A 115 7.28 -8.00 9.10
C TRP A 115 8.06 -7.08 8.16
N VAL A 116 7.41 -6.69 7.06
CA VAL A 116 7.92 -5.74 6.08
C VAL A 116 6.84 -4.70 5.81
N ALA A 117 7.17 -3.41 5.97
CA ALA A 117 6.30 -2.32 5.54
C ALA A 117 6.17 -2.34 4.03
N TRP A 118 4.97 -2.13 3.49
CA TRP A 118 4.78 -2.02 2.05
C TRP A 118 3.93 -0.80 1.65
N LEU A 119 3.05 -0.34 2.54
CA LEU A 119 2.46 0.99 2.49
C LEU A 119 2.89 1.82 3.70
N GLY A 120 3.12 3.12 3.51
CA GLY A 120 3.42 4.08 4.58
C GLY A 120 2.64 5.39 4.41
N GLU A 121 2.50 6.17 5.48
CA GLU A 121 1.91 7.53 5.41
C GLU A 121 2.67 8.44 4.42
N ASP A 122 3.96 8.20 4.27
CA ASP A 122 4.84 8.87 3.35
C ASP A 122 5.92 7.90 2.84
N GLN A 123 6.81 8.45 2.01
CA GLN A 123 7.95 7.74 1.42
C GLN A 123 9.20 7.75 2.32
N GLU A 124 9.20 8.53 3.40
CA GLU A 124 10.37 8.80 4.23
C GLU A 124 10.01 8.90 5.72
N GLY A 125 10.31 7.84 6.47
CA GLY A 125 10.18 7.89 7.93
C GLY A 125 8.76 7.73 8.45
N ALA A 126 7.85 7.19 7.62
CA ALA A 126 6.52 6.75 8.04
C ALA A 126 6.57 6.08 9.42
N LEU A 127 5.64 6.49 10.29
CA LEU A 127 5.49 5.97 11.65
C LEU A 127 4.28 5.03 11.76
N MET A 128 3.48 4.90 10.72
CA MET A 128 2.47 3.86 10.58
C MET A 128 2.26 3.54 9.10
N GLY A 129 1.50 2.48 8.86
CA GLY A 129 1.12 2.07 7.52
C GLY A 129 0.68 0.63 7.50
N ARG A 130 0.93 -0.04 6.37
CA ARG A 130 0.56 -1.44 6.19
C ARG A 130 1.78 -2.34 6.04
N TYR A 131 1.67 -3.55 6.60
CA TYR A 131 2.73 -4.55 6.66
C TYR A 131 2.30 -5.86 6.02
N VAL A 132 3.29 -6.65 5.63
CA VAL A 132 3.15 -8.07 5.28
C VAL A 132 3.92 -8.90 6.30
N ASP A 133 3.28 -9.94 6.83
CA ASP A 133 3.91 -10.87 7.77
C ASP A 133 5.02 -11.68 7.07
N ALA A 134 6.23 -11.63 7.63
CA ALA A 134 7.43 -12.29 7.08
C ALA A 134 7.90 -13.48 7.93
N SER A 135 7.10 -13.96 8.89
CA SER A 135 7.47 -15.02 9.83
C SER A 135 7.59 -16.43 9.21
N GLY A 136 7.15 -16.62 7.96
CA GLY A 136 7.44 -17.77 7.12
C GLY A 136 6.42 -18.93 7.19
N GLY A 137 5.90 -19.30 6.02
CA GLY A 137 5.08 -20.51 5.78
C GLY A 137 4.28 -20.38 4.47
N PRO A 138 3.85 -21.46 3.79
CA PRO A 138 2.88 -21.37 2.70
C PRO A 138 1.53 -20.93 3.29
N GLY A 139 1.22 -19.64 3.20
CA GLY A 139 0.11 -18.99 3.92
C GLY A 139 0.50 -18.25 5.21
N GLY A 140 1.79 -18.16 5.54
CA GLY A 140 2.32 -17.08 6.37
C GLY A 140 2.54 -15.88 5.45
N GLY A 141 1.81 -14.79 5.66
CA GLY A 141 1.76 -13.70 4.67
C GLY A 141 0.49 -12.88 4.75
N GLY A 142 -0.12 -12.81 5.93
CA GLY A 142 -1.23 -11.90 6.17
C GLY A 142 -0.76 -10.47 6.07
N GLU A 143 -1.68 -9.60 5.67
CA GLU A 143 -1.47 -8.19 5.43
C GLU A 143 -2.32 -7.41 6.44
N GLY A 144 -1.75 -6.39 7.08
CA GLY A 144 -2.42 -5.65 8.15
C GLY A 144 -1.72 -4.33 8.48
N GLN A 145 -2.17 -3.67 9.55
CA GLN A 145 -1.65 -2.36 9.95
C GLN A 145 -0.56 -2.44 11.01
N TRP A 146 0.39 -1.52 10.93
CA TRP A 146 1.44 -1.32 11.94
C TRP A 146 1.53 0.15 12.34
N SER A 147 1.99 0.42 13.55
CA SER A 147 2.26 1.76 14.05
C SER A 147 3.43 1.76 15.02
N ALA A 148 4.19 2.85 15.02
CA ALA A 148 5.27 3.17 15.93
C ALA A 148 4.94 4.40 16.81
N HIS A 149 3.78 5.05 16.63
CA HIS A 149 3.43 6.32 17.26
C HIS A 149 3.44 6.27 18.80
N SER A 150 2.96 5.17 19.37
CA SER A 150 2.86 4.97 20.83
C SER A 150 3.76 3.81 21.32
N GLY A 151 4.70 3.39 20.48
CA GLY A 151 5.43 2.13 20.63
C GLY A 151 5.11 1.15 19.49
N PRO A 152 5.73 -0.05 19.49
CA PRO A 152 5.52 -1.06 18.46
C PRO A 152 4.10 -1.64 18.55
N GLU A 153 3.26 -1.34 17.57
CA GLU A 153 1.90 -1.85 17.46
C GLU A 153 1.73 -2.56 16.12
N MET A 154 1.16 -3.76 16.16
CA MET A 154 0.85 -4.58 14.99
C MET A 154 -0.58 -5.10 15.13
N ALA A 155 -1.48 -4.66 14.26
CA ALA A 155 -2.81 -5.23 14.17
C ALA A 155 -2.72 -6.69 13.70
N ALA A 156 -3.74 -7.49 14.04
CA ALA A 156 -3.91 -8.78 13.38
C ALA A 156 -4.10 -8.57 11.88
N PRO A 157 -3.61 -9.48 11.00
CA PRO A 157 -3.84 -9.36 9.58
C PRO A 157 -5.33 -9.19 9.25
N GLU A 158 -5.63 -8.15 8.48
CA GLU A 158 -6.96 -7.85 7.95
C GLU A 158 -7.22 -8.66 6.67
N PHE A 159 -6.16 -8.86 5.90
CA PHE A 159 -6.18 -9.63 4.65
C PHE A 159 -5.30 -10.85 4.77
N SER A 160 -5.67 -11.90 4.06
CA SER A 160 -4.89 -13.12 4.03
C SER A 160 -3.62 -13.01 3.18
N SER A 161 -3.52 -12.00 2.32
CA SER A 161 -2.38 -11.73 1.44
C SER A 161 -2.43 -10.32 0.85
N VAL A 162 -1.33 -9.87 0.23
CA VAL A 162 -1.28 -8.62 -0.55
C VAL A 162 -2.22 -8.71 -1.74
N GLY A 163 -2.23 -9.86 -2.42
CA GLY A 163 -3.17 -10.10 -3.52
C GLY A 163 -4.63 -9.98 -3.09
N SER A 164 -4.98 -10.40 -1.87
CA SER A 164 -6.33 -10.29 -1.33
C SER A 164 -6.71 -8.82 -1.02
N TYR A 165 -5.76 -8.04 -0.50
CA TYR A 165 -5.92 -6.60 -0.33
C TYR A 165 -6.13 -5.91 -1.68
N LEU A 166 -5.26 -6.18 -2.67
CA LEU A 166 -5.35 -5.56 -3.99
C LEU A 166 -6.63 -5.96 -4.72
N GLU A 167 -7.13 -7.19 -4.52
CA GLU A 167 -8.38 -7.64 -5.13
C GLU A 167 -9.54 -6.78 -4.64
N GLY A 168 -9.60 -6.53 -3.33
CA GLY A 168 -10.60 -5.61 -2.79
C GLY A 168 -10.46 -4.20 -3.37
N VAL A 169 -9.25 -3.74 -3.72
CA VAL A 169 -9.03 -2.40 -4.34
C VAL A 169 -9.58 -2.39 -5.73
N ALA A 170 -9.29 -3.42 -6.52
CA ALA A 170 -9.87 -3.56 -7.83
C ALA A 170 -11.41 -3.62 -7.77
N GLU A 171 -11.99 -4.40 -6.85
CA GLU A 171 -13.45 -4.48 -6.66
C GLU A 171 -14.07 -3.13 -6.31
N ALA A 172 -13.45 -2.37 -5.40
CA ALA A 172 -13.89 -1.03 -5.03
C ALA A 172 -13.91 -0.07 -6.21
N LEU A 173 -12.84 -0.09 -7.02
CA LEU A 173 -12.68 0.79 -8.18
C LEU A 173 -13.61 0.41 -9.34
N GLU A 174 -13.91 -0.87 -9.52
CA GLU A 174 -14.74 -1.35 -10.63
C GLU A 174 -16.24 -1.32 -10.30
N SER A 175 -16.62 -1.51 -9.04
CA SER A 175 -18.02 -1.75 -8.65
C SER A 175 -18.53 -0.92 -7.46
N GLY A 176 -17.67 -0.11 -6.83
CA GLY A 176 -18.01 0.68 -5.64
C GLY A 176 -18.20 -0.15 -4.37
N SER A 177 -17.92 -1.45 -4.42
CA SER A 177 -18.05 -2.39 -3.31
C SER A 177 -16.67 -2.91 -2.93
N ALA A 178 -16.27 -2.82 -1.66
CA ALA A 178 -14.99 -3.40 -1.19
C ALA A 178 -15.07 -4.03 0.20
N PRO A 179 -14.27 -5.06 0.50
CA PRO A 179 -14.18 -5.67 1.83
C PRO A 179 -13.61 -4.73 2.93
N PHE A 180 -12.73 -3.79 2.58
CA PHE A 180 -12.13 -2.80 3.52
C PHE A 180 -12.91 -1.49 3.62
N VAL A 181 -14.04 -1.37 2.91
CA VAL A 181 -15.09 -0.43 3.26
C VAL A 181 -15.70 -0.97 4.56
N SER A 182 -14.99 -0.77 5.67
CA SER A 182 -15.47 -1.19 6.97
C SER A 182 -16.84 -0.55 7.15
N GLN A 183 -17.82 -1.30 7.64
CA GLN A 183 -19.17 -0.75 7.90
C GLN A 183 -19.17 0.43 8.89
N ARG A 184 -18.03 0.71 9.52
CA ARG A 184 -17.86 1.74 10.54
C ARG A 184 -17.33 3.06 9.96
N TRP A 185 -16.51 3.00 8.90
CA TRP A 185 -15.91 4.14 8.21
C TRP A 185 -15.63 3.76 6.75
N PRO A 186 -16.63 3.91 5.86
CA PRO A 186 -16.48 3.61 4.45
C PRO A 186 -15.72 4.73 3.74
N GLU A 187 -14.43 4.53 3.48
CA GLU A 187 -13.72 5.36 2.50
C GLU A 187 -14.08 4.86 1.09
N LEU A 188 -14.64 5.74 0.28
CA LEU A 188 -15.02 5.45 -1.10
C LEU A 188 -14.01 6.05 -2.07
N PRO A 189 -13.81 5.44 -3.25
CA PRO A 189 -12.97 6.03 -4.27
C PRO A 189 -13.69 7.22 -4.93
N GLY A 190 -12.98 8.33 -5.10
CA GLY A 190 -13.37 9.45 -5.94
C GLY A 190 -12.18 9.93 -6.77
N VAL A 191 -12.45 10.73 -7.80
CA VAL A 191 -11.39 11.29 -8.67
C VAL A 191 -11.45 12.80 -8.65
N VAL A 192 -10.34 13.43 -8.23
CA VAL A 192 -10.20 14.89 -8.19
C VAL A 192 -8.94 15.28 -8.95
N LYS A 193 -9.08 16.16 -9.96
CA LYS A 193 -7.98 16.62 -10.82
C LYS A 193 -7.10 15.49 -11.39
N GLY A 194 -7.68 14.32 -11.64
CA GLY A 194 -6.98 13.15 -12.17
C GLY A 194 -6.21 12.32 -11.12
N CYS A 195 -6.38 12.62 -9.83
CA CYS A 195 -5.90 11.80 -8.73
C CYS A 195 -7.03 10.91 -8.19
N LEU A 196 -6.74 9.66 -7.86
CA LEU A 196 -7.63 8.80 -7.10
C LEU A 196 -7.49 9.15 -5.61
N VAL A 197 -8.60 9.47 -4.97
CA VAL A 197 -8.66 9.88 -3.56
C VAL A 197 -9.72 9.06 -2.85
N TRP A 198 -9.38 8.55 -1.67
CA TRP A 198 -10.28 7.77 -0.81
C TRP A 198 -10.80 8.66 0.31
N GLU A 199 -12.11 8.86 0.38
CA GLU A 199 -12.73 9.79 1.34
C GLU A 199 -14.02 9.22 1.93
N HIS A 200 -14.39 9.73 3.09
CA HIS A 200 -15.69 9.45 3.67
C HIS A 200 -16.77 10.31 2.98
N PRO A 201 -17.84 9.72 2.41
CA PRO A 201 -18.82 10.46 1.62
C PRO A 201 -19.55 11.56 2.41
N ASP A 202 -19.74 11.36 3.72
CA ASP A 202 -20.41 12.35 4.58
C ASP A 202 -19.50 13.49 5.05
N SER A 203 -18.18 13.39 4.86
CA SER A 203 -17.21 14.36 5.36
C SER A 203 -15.89 14.30 4.57
N PRO A 204 -15.90 14.57 3.25
CA PRO A 204 -14.67 14.56 2.47
C PRO A 204 -13.74 15.68 2.95
N ALA A 205 -12.45 15.37 3.10
CA ALA A 205 -11.44 16.38 3.42
C ALA A 205 -10.99 17.15 2.17
N VAL A 206 -10.95 16.50 1.00
CA VAL A 206 -10.57 17.13 -0.27
C VAL A 206 -11.74 17.88 -0.91
N ASP A 207 -11.52 19.15 -1.21
CA ASP A 207 -12.50 20.01 -1.89
C ASP A 207 -12.82 19.50 -3.32
N GLY A 208 -14.12 19.45 -3.63
CA GLY A 208 -14.61 18.99 -4.93
C GLY A 208 -14.56 17.47 -5.12
N TRP A 209 -14.28 16.72 -4.06
CA TRP A 209 -14.39 15.27 -4.08
C TRP A 209 -15.85 14.82 -4.19
N GLU A 210 -16.11 13.87 -5.08
CA GLU A 210 -17.36 13.11 -5.17
C GLU A 210 -17.03 11.63 -5.37
N SER A 211 -17.87 10.75 -4.84
CA SER A 211 -17.72 9.30 -5.00
C SER A 211 -17.80 8.92 -6.49
N PHE A 212 -16.83 8.14 -6.96
CA PHE A 212 -16.79 7.67 -8.35
C PHE A 212 -17.96 6.74 -8.68
N HIS A 213 -18.40 5.94 -7.71
CA HIS A 213 -19.59 5.10 -7.80
C HIS A 213 -20.73 5.71 -6.99
N PRO A 214 -22.00 5.55 -7.41
CA PRO A 214 -23.14 6.01 -6.63
C PRO A 214 -23.18 5.36 -5.24
N VAL A 215 -23.35 6.18 -4.20
CA VAL A 215 -23.64 5.68 -2.84
C VAL A 215 -25.05 5.07 -2.85
N SER A 216 -25.15 3.78 -2.49
CA SER A 216 -26.41 3.02 -2.47
C SER A 216 -27.19 3.18 -1.18
#